data_AF-A0A6Y0UGK1-F1
#
_entry.id   AF-A0A6Y0UGK1-F1
#
_cell.length_a   1.000
_cell.length_b   1.000
_cell.length_c   1.000
_cell.angle_alpha   90.00
_cell.angle_beta   90.00
_cell.angle_gamma   90.00
#
_symmetry.space_group_name_H-M   'P 1'
#
loop_
_entity.id
_entity.type
_entity.pdbx_description
1 polymer ?
#
loop_
_entity_poly.entity_id
_entity_poly.type
_entity_poly.pdbx_seq_one_letter_code
_entity_poly.pdbx_strand_id
1 'polypeptide(L)'
;MPFHIGSGCLPATISNRRIYRIAWSDTPPEMSSWEKMKEFFCSTHQTEALECIWTICHPPAGTTREDVVSRFELLRTLAYAGWEESIHSGQHGENYFCILDEDSQEILSVTLDDAGNYTVNC
;
A
#
# COMPACT_ATOMS: atom_id res chain seq x y z
N MET A 1 -18.37 19.19 19.22
CA MET A 1 -17.30 20.20 19.09
C MET A 1 -16.39 19.76 17.95
N PRO A 2 -15.88 20.68 17.08
CA PRO A 2 -14.95 20.28 16.02
C PRO A 2 -13.70 19.63 16.61
N PHE A 3 -13.15 18.63 15.92
CA PHE A 3 -11.94 17.92 16.34
C PHE A 3 -10.72 18.58 15.73
N HIS A 4 -9.73 18.91 16.55
CA HIS A 4 -8.51 19.61 16.12
C HIS A 4 -7.30 18.70 16.32
N ILE A 5 -6.46 18.57 15.29
CA ILE A 5 -5.22 17.79 15.32
C ILE A 5 -4.02 18.72 15.15
N GLY A 6 -3.02 18.57 16.03
CA GLY A 6 -1.81 19.38 16.06
C GLY A 6 -1.93 20.65 16.91
N SER A 7 -0.81 21.15 17.44
CA SER A 7 -0.77 22.33 18.32
C SER A 7 0.01 23.52 17.73
N GLY A 8 -0.01 23.69 16.40
CA GLY A 8 0.77 24.72 15.67
C GLY A 8 -0.07 25.78 14.95
N CYS A 9 0.55 26.59 14.09
CA CYS A 9 -0.07 27.72 13.38
C CYS A 9 -1.15 27.35 12.36
N LEU A 10 -1.26 26.06 11.99
CA LEU A 10 -2.29 25.53 11.08
C LEU A 10 -2.78 24.17 11.60
N PRO A 11 -3.60 24.14 12.67
CA PRO A 11 -4.15 22.88 13.16
C PRO A 11 -5.15 22.33 12.13
N ALA A 12 -5.03 21.04 11.81
CA ALA A 12 -6.01 20.37 10.98
C ALA A 12 -7.33 20.30 11.76
N THR A 13 -8.42 20.76 11.16
CA THR A 13 -9.74 20.81 11.82
C THR A 13 -10.74 19.94 11.08
N ILE A 14 -11.34 18.98 11.79
CA ILE A 14 -12.45 18.18 11.31
C ILE A 14 -13.74 18.76 11.88
N SER A 15 -14.58 19.32 11.02
CA SER A 15 -15.84 19.93 11.42
C SER A 15 -16.85 18.89 11.93
N ASN A 16 -17.76 19.28 12.84
CA ASN A 16 -18.83 18.39 13.31
C ASN A 16 -19.65 17.84 12.14
N ARG A 17 -19.90 18.66 11.09
CA ARG A 17 -20.63 18.21 9.90
C ARG A 17 -19.92 17.04 9.21
N ARG A 18 -18.58 17.06 9.14
CA ARG A 18 -17.80 15.97 8.55
C ARG A 18 -17.81 14.73 9.45
N ILE A 19 -17.71 14.91 10.77
CA ILE A 19 -17.84 13.82 11.74
C ILE A 19 -19.22 13.16 11.64
N TYR A 20 -20.31 13.94 11.59
CA TYR A 20 -21.66 13.42 11.39
C TYR A 20 -21.78 12.69 10.06
N ARG A 21 -21.25 13.23 8.95
CA ARG A 21 -21.28 12.50 7.68
C ARG A 21 -20.56 11.15 7.73
N ILE A 22 -19.46 11.05 8.46
CA ILE A 22 -18.74 9.77 8.64
C ILE A 22 -19.58 8.82 9.51
N ALA A 23 -20.12 9.31 10.62
CA ALA A 23 -20.89 8.49 11.57
C ALA A 23 -22.23 7.97 11.00
N TRP A 24 -22.83 8.72 10.06
CA TRP A 24 -24.10 8.37 9.42
C TRP A 24 -23.92 7.82 7.99
N SER A 25 -22.68 7.60 7.56
CA SER A 25 -22.39 6.94 6.28
C SER A 25 -22.54 5.44 6.46
N ASP A 26 -23.40 4.81 5.66
CA ASP A 26 -23.45 3.35 5.56
C ASP A 26 -22.25 2.78 4.78
N THR A 27 -21.52 3.64 4.05
CA THR A 27 -20.27 3.26 3.38
C THR A 27 -19.13 3.25 4.42
N PRO A 28 -18.43 2.12 4.58
CA PRO A 28 -17.23 2.05 5.41
C PRO A 28 -16.18 3.09 4.96
N PRO A 29 -15.37 3.63 5.88
CA PRO A 29 -14.27 4.49 5.48
C PRO A 29 -13.30 3.73 4.58
N GLU A 30 -12.81 4.41 3.54
CA GLU A 30 -11.76 3.89 2.68
C GLU A 30 -10.51 3.62 3.51
N MET A 31 -10.05 2.37 3.51
CA MET A 31 -8.81 1.96 4.16
C MET A 31 -7.63 2.31 3.27
N SER A 32 -6.51 2.71 3.87
CA SER A 32 -5.25 2.84 3.13
C SER A 32 -4.82 1.48 2.60
N SER A 33 -4.01 1.48 1.53
CA SER A 33 -3.45 0.25 0.95
C SER A 33 -2.69 -0.55 2.01
N TRP A 34 -1.95 0.12 2.90
CA TRP A 34 -1.31 -0.55 4.05
C TRP A 34 -2.32 -1.24 4.96
N GLU A 35 -3.40 -0.56 5.37
CA GLU A 35 -4.40 -1.16 6.26
C GLU A 35 -5.08 -2.38 5.63
N LYS A 36 -5.23 -2.40 4.29
CA LYS A 36 -5.77 -3.56 3.56
C LYS A 36 -4.83 -4.77 3.54
N MET A 37 -3.51 -4.57 3.51
CA MET A 37 -2.54 -5.67 3.39
C MET A 37 -1.75 -5.98 4.66
N LYS A 38 -1.85 -5.18 5.73
CA LYS A 38 -1.03 -5.36 6.94
C LYS A 38 -1.22 -6.73 7.61
N GLU A 39 -2.41 -7.33 7.45
CA GLU A 39 -2.75 -8.63 8.02
C GLU A 39 -2.05 -9.79 7.31
N PHE A 40 -1.48 -9.53 6.12
CA PHE A 40 -0.69 -10.53 5.39
C PHE A 40 0.61 -10.82 6.14
N PHE A 41 1.08 -9.89 6.97
CA PHE A 41 2.36 -9.96 7.65
C PHE A 41 2.18 -10.19 9.16
N CYS A 42 3.04 -11.04 9.73
CA CYS A 42 3.16 -11.17 11.17
C CYS A 42 3.54 -9.85 11.82
N SER A 43 3.08 -9.57 13.04
CA SER A 43 3.42 -8.33 13.76
C SER A 43 4.92 -8.11 13.91
N THR A 44 5.73 -9.17 13.97
CA THR A 44 7.20 -9.09 13.99
C THR A 44 7.80 -8.65 12.66
N HIS A 45 7.10 -8.86 11.55
CA HIS A 45 7.53 -8.52 10.20
C HIS A 45 6.84 -7.27 9.64
N GLN A 46 5.77 -6.77 10.27
CA GLN A 46 5.00 -5.62 9.77
C GLN A 46 5.87 -4.36 9.58
N THR A 47 6.80 -4.08 10.49
CA THR A 47 7.72 -2.93 10.32
C THR A 47 8.58 -3.10 9.06
N GLU A 48 9.14 -4.28 8.83
CA GLU A 48 9.98 -4.55 7.67
C GLU A 48 9.19 -4.53 6.37
N ALA A 49 7.98 -5.11 6.38
CA ALA A 49 7.08 -5.08 5.24
C ALA A 49 6.65 -3.64 4.90
N LEU A 50 6.33 -2.83 5.92
CA LEU A 50 5.95 -1.42 5.73
C LEU A 50 7.08 -0.60 5.10
N GLU A 51 8.32 -0.77 5.55
CA GLU A 51 9.49 -0.10 4.95
C GLU A 51 9.72 -0.56 3.51
N CYS A 52 9.52 -1.85 3.23
CA CYS A 52 9.60 -2.40 1.88
C CYS A 52 8.53 -1.78 0.95
N ILE A 53 7.26 -1.74 1.39
CA ILE A 53 6.14 -1.13 0.66
C ILE A 53 6.39 0.37 0.48
N TRP A 54 6.87 1.06 1.50
CA TRP A 54 7.21 2.47 1.39
C TRP A 54 8.23 2.73 0.29
N THR A 55 9.24 1.87 0.19
CA THR A 55 10.28 1.94 -0.86
C THR A 55 9.73 1.63 -2.24
N ILE A 56 8.73 0.74 -2.35
CA ILE A 56 8.00 0.49 -3.60
C ILE A 56 7.21 1.73 -4.01
N CYS A 57 6.47 2.34 -3.08
CA CYS A 57 5.68 3.55 -3.38
C CYS A 57 6.54 4.79 -3.66
N HIS A 58 7.76 4.83 -3.14
CA HIS A 58 8.70 5.94 -3.27
C HIS A 58 10.07 5.44 -3.73
N PRO A 59 10.19 4.99 -4.99
CA PRO A 59 11.40 4.35 -5.48
C PRO A 59 12.58 5.33 -5.48
N PRO A 60 13.77 4.90 -5.02
CA PRO A 60 15.00 5.66 -5.22
C PRO A 60 15.27 5.96 -6.69
N ALA A 61 15.98 7.05 -6.98
CA ALA A 61 16.40 7.35 -8.35
C ALA A 61 17.25 6.21 -8.92
N GLY A 62 16.93 5.76 -10.13
CA GLY A 62 17.62 4.64 -10.78
C GLY A 62 17.19 3.26 -10.30
N THR A 63 16.05 3.14 -9.58
CA THR A 63 15.45 1.85 -9.25
C THR A 63 15.27 1.01 -10.52
N THR A 64 15.84 -0.20 -10.50
CA THR A 64 15.80 -1.13 -11.62
C THR A 64 14.59 -2.07 -11.54
N ARG A 65 14.37 -2.89 -12.56
CA ARG A 65 13.36 -3.95 -12.49
C ARG A 65 13.71 -4.98 -11.44
N GLU A 66 14.98 -5.38 -11.38
CA GLU A 66 15.51 -6.38 -10.46
C GLU A 66 15.33 -5.93 -9.00
N ASP A 67 15.48 -4.62 -8.75
CA ASP A 67 15.17 -3.99 -7.48
C ASP A 67 13.71 -4.18 -7.06
N VAL A 68 12.77 -4.05 -8.00
CA VAL A 68 11.33 -4.25 -7.74
C VAL A 68 11.04 -5.72 -7.49
N VAL A 69 11.56 -6.61 -8.35
CA VAL A 69 11.44 -8.07 -8.17
C VAL A 69 11.92 -8.46 -6.76
N SER A 70 13.12 -8.02 -6.37
CA SER A 70 13.70 -8.34 -5.06
C SER A 70 12.82 -7.86 -3.90
N ARG A 71 12.14 -6.72 -4.04
CA ARG A 71 11.23 -6.19 -3.00
C ARG A 71 9.94 -7.01 -2.93
N PHE A 72 9.36 -7.38 -4.06
CA PHE A 72 8.18 -8.25 -4.08
C PHE A 72 8.49 -9.65 -3.51
N GLU A 73 9.66 -10.23 -3.82
CA GLU A 73 10.08 -11.50 -3.22
C GLU A 73 10.36 -11.38 -1.70
N LEU A 74 10.88 -10.23 -1.24
CA LEU A 74 10.98 -9.95 0.19
C LEU A 74 9.61 -9.94 0.85
N LEU A 75 8.63 -9.24 0.27
CA LEU A 75 7.26 -9.22 0.79
C LEU A 75 6.64 -10.62 0.85
N ARG A 76 6.85 -11.46 -0.19
CA ARG A 76 6.42 -12.87 -0.18
C ARG A 76 7.03 -13.67 0.98
N THR A 77 8.30 -13.41 1.30
CA THR A 77 9.00 -14.09 2.40
C THR A 77 8.49 -13.63 3.77
N LEU A 78 8.07 -12.38 3.89
CA LEU A 78 7.56 -11.80 5.14
C LEU A 78 6.09 -12.16 5.40
N ALA A 79 5.34 -12.47 4.34
CA ALA A 79 3.94 -12.83 4.40
C ALA A 79 3.72 -14.18 5.11
N TYR A 80 2.55 -14.31 5.74
CA TYR A 80 2.05 -15.59 6.24
C TYR A 80 1.80 -16.56 5.09
N ALA A 81 1.96 -17.86 5.37
CA ALA A 81 1.60 -18.92 4.42
C ALA A 81 0.14 -18.78 3.96
N GLY A 82 -0.06 -18.81 2.64
CA GLY A 82 -1.32 -18.52 1.94
C GLY A 82 -1.41 -17.09 1.40
N TRP A 83 -0.75 -16.11 2.02
CA TRP A 83 -0.77 -14.72 1.56
C TRP A 83 0.35 -14.39 0.58
N GLU A 84 1.42 -15.20 0.52
CA GLU A 84 2.46 -15.07 -0.50
C GLU A 84 1.94 -15.22 -1.93
N GLU A 85 0.79 -15.90 -2.10
CA GLU A 85 0.12 -16.08 -3.38
C GLU A 85 -0.62 -14.81 -3.82
N SER A 86 -0.93 -13.89 -2.90
CA SER A 86 -1.55 -12.60 -3.20
C SER A 86 -0.53 -11.57 -3.70
N ILE A 87 0.77 -11.89 -3.69
CA ILE A 87 1.86 -11.00 -4.07
C ILE A 87 2.48 -11.53 -5.36
N HIS A 88 2.27 -10.80 -6.45
CA HIS A 88 2.66 -11.20 -7.79
C HIS A 88 3.83 -10.37 -8.31
N SER A 89 4.87 -11.09 -8.76
CA SER A 89 6.00 -10.55 -9.50
C SER A 89 5.94 -11.07 -10.96
N GLY A 90 5.81 -10.17 -11.94
CA GLY A 90 5.99 -10.51 -13.35
C GLY A 90 4.75 -11.03 -14.12
N GLN A 91 3.53 -10.63 -13.75
CA GLN A 91 2.36 -10.85 -14.63
C GLN A 91 2.41 -9.89 -15.85
N HIS A 92 1.65 -10.19 -16.92
CA HIS A 92 1.45 -9.28 -18.07
C HIS A 92 2.71 -8.76 -18.80
N GLY A 93 3.67 -9.63 -19.12
CA GLY A 93 4.84 -9.23 -19.92
C GLY A 93 6.00 -8.68 -19.10
N GLU A 94 6.23 -9.26 -17.92
CA GLU A 94 7.45 -9.14 -17.11
C GLU A 94 7.67 -7.84 -16.33
N ASN A 95 6.93 -6.77 -16.62
CA ASN A 95 7.10 -5.45 -16.00
C ASN A 95 5.94 -5.01 -15.08
N TYR A 96 5.02 -5.93 -14.78
CA TYR A 96 3.88 -5.69 -13.90
C TYR A 96 4.01 -6.46 -12.58
N PHE A 97 3.75 -5.77 -11.48
CA PHE A 97 3.79 -6.31 -10.14
C PHE A 97 2.54 -5.86 -9.39
N CYS A 98 1.92 -6.75 -8.61
CA CYS A 98 0.74 -6.38 -7.85
C CYS A 98 0.59 -7.16 -6.54
N ILE A 99 -0.15 -6.56 -5.61
CA ILE A 99 -0.63 -7.17 -4.38
C ILE A 99 -2.15 -7.15 -4.45
N LEU A 100 -2.77 -8.31 -4.35
CA LEU A 100 -4.22 -8.49 -4.41
C LEU A 100 -4.82 -8.66 -3.02
N ASP A 101 -6.09 -8.30 -2.86
CA ASP A 101 -6.91 -8.69 -1.72
C ASP A 101 -7.60 -10.06 -1.95
N GLU A 102 -8.41 -10.48 -0.96
CA GLU A 102 -9.16 -11.74 -1.01
C GLU A 102 -10.15 -11.81 -2.19
N ASP A 103 -10.62 -10.67 -2.69
CA ASP A 103 -11.54 -10.55 -3.83
C ASP A 103 -10.79 -10.40 -5.16
N SER A 104 -9.47 -10.64 -5.16
CA SER A 104 -8.57 -10.47 -6.30
C SER A 104 -8.55 -9.04 -6.86
N GLN A 105 -8.85 -8.04 -6.02
CA GLN A 105 -8.71 -6.63 -6.37
C GLN A 105 -7.32 -6.13 -6.01
N GLU A 106 -6.78 -5.23 -6.82
CA GLU A 106 -5.46 -4.66 -6.58
C GLU A 106 -5.47 -3.71 -5.39
N ILE A 107 -4.70 -4.06 -4.37
CA ILE A 107 -4.38 -3.16 -3.26
C ILE A 107 -3.23 -2.23 -3.67
N LEU A 108 -2.24 -2.77 -4.37
CA LEU A 108 -1.08 -2.05 -4.88
C LEU A 108 -0.64 -2.64 -6.21
N SER A 109 -0.32 -1.80 -7.19
CA SER A 109 0.30 -2.22 -8.44
C SER A 109 1.43 -1.30 -8.86
N VAL A 110 2.44 -1.90 -9.50
CA VAL A 110 3.61 -1.24 -10.07
C VAL A 110 3.72 -1.63 -11.53
N THR A 111 3.91 -0.64 -12.39
CA THR A 111 4.24 -0.85 -13.80
C THR A 111 5.53 -0.14 -14.15
N LEU A 112 6.43 -0.86 -14.81
CA LEU A 112 7.62 -0.31 -15.45
C LEU A 112 7.38 -0.28 -16.97
N ASP A 113 7.42 0.90 -17.58
CA ASP A 113 7.33 0.98 -19.04
C ASP A 113 8.71 0.84 -19.71
N ASP A 114 8.73 0.65 -21.03
CA ASP A 114 9.97 0.50 -21.81
C ASP A 114 10.87 1.76 -21.78
N ALA A 115 10.33 2.90 -21.36
CA ALA A 115 11.07 4.16 -21.18
C ALA A 115 11.68 4.27 -19.76
N GLY A 116 11.43 3.30 -18.88
CA GLY A 116 11.91 3.28 -17.50
C GLY A 116 11.06 4.11 -16.54
N ASN A 117 9.84 4.50 -16.93
CA ASN A 117 8.93 5.17 -16.01
C ASN A 117 8.37 4.18 -15.00
N TYR A 118 8.36 4.61 -13.74
CA TYR A 118 7.86 3.84 -12.60
C TYR A 118 6.49 4.39 -12.18
N THR A 119 5.42 3.62 -12.39
CA THR A 119 4.07 4.00 -12.01
C THR A 119 3.59 3.15 -10.83
N VAL A 120 3.06 3.80 -9.79
CA VAL A 120 2.46 3.14 -8.63
C VAL A 120 1.00 3.51 -8.54
N ASN A 121 0.14 2.51 -8.33
CA ASN A 121 -1.24 2.69 -7.89
C ASN A 121 -1.39 2.03 -6.51
N CYS A 122 -1.91 2.76 -5.54
CA CYS A 122 -2.14 2.27 -4.18
C CYS A 122 -3.39 2.92 -3.57
#